data_AF-A0A8X7NWA8-F1
#
_entry.id   AF-A0A8X7NWA8-F1
#
_cell.length_a   1.000
_cell.length_b   1.000
_cell.length_c   1.000
_cell.angle_alpha   90.00
_cell.angle_beta   90.00
_cell.angle_gamma   90.00
#
_symmetry.space_group_name_H-M   'P 1'
#
loop_
_entity.id
_entity.type
_entity.pdbx_description
1 polymer ?
#
loop_
_entity_poly.entity_id
_entity_poly.type
_entity_poly.pdbx_seq_one_letter_code
_entity_poly.pdbx_strand_id
1 'polypeptide(L)'
;MDAISHRRRDEGAQKPVLFTEFGLSNMNKDYEPSQRERFYRTIFDVVYKSAKRRKAGAGTLVWQLFMEGMEGFNDEFGIVPHEQDPMYRLMVEQSCRLGRVTGRREERKLRKLCGHRH
;
A
#
# COMPACT_ATOMS: atom_id res chain seq x y z
N MET A 1 -10.57 -32.37 29.59
CA MET A 1 -10.55 -31.02 30.19
C MET A 1 -10.19 -30.05 29.09
N ASP A 2 -11.22 -29.51 28.44
CA ASP A 2 -11.06 -28.51 27.39
C ASP A 2 -10.62 -27.19 28.02
N ALA A 3 -9.40 -26.76 27.72
CA ALA A 3 -8.95 -25.42 28.09
C ALA A 3 -9.67 -24.41 27.20
N ILE A 4 -10.75 -23.86 27.76
CA ILE A 4 -11.58 -22.79 27.19
C ILE A 4 -10.67 -21.65 26.70
N SER A 5 -10.79 -21.39 25.39
CA SER A 5 -10.30 -20.22 24.69
C SER A 5 -10.70 -18.93 25.43
N HIS A 6 -9.73 -18.23 25.99
CA HIS A 6 -9.84 -16.80 26.29
C HIS A 6 -8.97 -16.00 25.32
N ARG A 7 -9.33 -16.05 24.03
CA ARG A 7 -9.01 -14.94 23.13
C ARG A 7 -9.96 -13.81 23.48
N ARG A 8 -9.53 -12.82 24.27
CA ARG A 8 -10.19 -11.51 24.30
C ARG A 8 -10.22 -11.01 22.85
N ARG A 9 -11.40 -11.08 22.21
CA ARG A 9 -11.68 -10.29 21.02
C ARG A 9 -11.75 -8.86 21.53
N ASP A 10 -10.79 -8.03 21.15
CA ASP A 10 -11.02 -6.58 21.17
C ASP A 10 -12.35 -6.33 20.46
N GLU A 11 -13.24 -5.57 21.10
CA GLU A 11 -14.55 -5.14 20.56
C GLU A 11 -14.37 -4.10 19.44
N GLY A 12 -13.46 -4.37 18.50
CA GLY A 12 -13.34 -3.65 17.25
C GLY A 12 -14.29 -4.26 16.21
N ALA A 13 -14.81 -3.43 15.32
CA ALA A 13 -15.60 -3.87 14.18
C ALA A 13 -14.85 -4.99 13.44
N GLN A 14 -15.50 -6.13 13.21
CA GLN A 14 -14.98 -7.26 12.40
C GLN A 14 -14.94 -6.92 10.90
N LYS A 15 -14.75 -5.65 10.57
CA LYS A 15 -14.76 -5.11 9.21
C LYS A 15 -13.32 -4.84 8.77
N PRO A 16 -12.99 -5.10 7.49
CA PRO A 16 -11.72 -4.69 6.93
C PRO A 16 -11.58 -3.15 6.95
N VAL A 17 -10.37 -2.67 7.17
CA VAL A 17 -9.99 -1.25 7.12
C VAL A 17 -9.14 -1.01 5.89
N LEU A 18 -9.51 -0.01 5.10
CA LEU A 18 -8.77 0.46 3.94
C LEU A 18 -8.22 1.87 4.22
N PHE A 19 -6.97 2.11 3.84
CA PHE A 19 -6.36 3.44 3.86
C PHE A 19 -6.52 4.03 2.46
N THR A 20 -7.59 4.79 2.23
CA THR A 20 -8.02 5.15 0.88
C THR A 20 -7.41 6.44 0.35
N GLU A 21 -6.92 7.30 1.24
CA GLU A 21 -6.32 8.58 0.89
C GLU A 21 -5.15 8.87 1.83
N PHE A 22 -4.00 9.12 1.22
CA PHE A 22 -2.78 9.56 1.90
C PHE A 22 -1.79 10.05 0.85
N GLY A 23 -0.99 11.04 1.23
CA GLY A 23 0.10 11.53 0.39
C GLY A 23 1.04 12.44 1.16
N LEU A 24 2.17 12.75 0.52
CA LEU A 24 3.14 13.75 1.02
C LEU A 24 3.32 14.82 -0.05
N SER A 25 2.87 16.04 0.25
CA SER A 25 2.95 17.19 -0.66
C SER A 25 4.40 17.47 -1.06
N ASN A 26 4.63 17.72 -2.34
CA ASN A 26 5.93 18.18 -2.86
C ASN A 26 6.20 19.67 -2.57
N MET A 27 5.21 20.41 -2.07
CA MET A 27 5.34 21.81 -1.66
C MET A 27 5.80 21.95 -0.20
N ASN A 28 6.00 20.84 0.50
CA ASN A 28 6.61 20.86 1.83
C ASN A 28 8.02 21.47 1.76
N LYS A 29 8.37 22.26 2.77
CA LYS A 29 9.72 22.84 2.88
C LYS A 29 10.76 21.71 2.91
N ASP A 30 11.84 21.88 2.13
CA ASP A 30 12.94 20.93 2.01
C ASP A 30 12.48 19.52 1.55
N TYR A 31 11.45 19.50 0.68
CA TYR A 31 10.92 18.26 0.12
C TYR A 31 11.95 17.55 -0.75
N GLU A 32 12.13 16.26 -0.47
CA GLU A 32 12.90 15.35 -1.30
C GLU A 32 12.04 14.14 -1.70
N PRO A 33 12.11 13.64 -2.94
CA PRO A 33 11.34 12.47 -3.38
C PRO A 33 11.49 11.25 -2.46
N SER A 34 12.67 11.06 -1.87
CA SER A 34 12.97 9.98 -0.92
C SER A 34 12.14 10.05 0.38
N GLN A 35 11.70 11.24 0.79
CA GLN A 35 10.81 11.42 1.93
C GLN A 35 9.42 10.87 1.62
N ARG A 36 8.91 11.13 0.40
CA ARG A 36 7.63 10.58 -0.07
C ARG A 36 7.70 9.05 -0.14
N GLU A 37 8.77 8.50 -0.70
CA GLU A 37 8.97 7.04 -0.72
C GLU A 37 8.94 6.44 0.70
N ARG A 38 9.66 7.04 1.65
CA ARG A 38 9.69 6.59 3.05
C ARG A 38 8.33 6.68 3.73
N PHE A 39 7.58 7.75 3.47
CA PHE A 39 6.22 7.93 3.97
C PHE A 39 5.29 6.81 3.49
N TYR A 40 5.26 6.52 2.19
CA TYR A 40 4.41 5.48 1.62
C TYR A 40 4.85 4.10 2.08
N ARG A 41 6.16 3.83 2.17
CA ARG A 41 6.71 2.57 2.68
C ARG A 41 6.23 2.29 4.10
N THR A 42 6.17 3.31 4.95
CA THR A 42 5.69 3.19 6.33
C THR A 42 4.22 2.74 6.36
N ILE A 43 3.35 3.38 5.58
CA ILE A 43 1.93 3.04 5.49
C ILE A 43 1.74 1.63 4.94
N PHE A 44 2.44 1.31 3.84
CA PHE A 44 2.42 -0.02 3.24
C PHE A 44 2.87 -1.12 4.21
N ASP A 45 3.92 -0.88 4.98
CA ASP A 45 4.40 -1.82 5.99
C ASP A 45 3.41 -2.02 7.14
N VAL A 46 2.74 -0.96 7.61
CA VAL A 46 1.69 -1.07 8.64
C VAL A 46 0.53 -1.93 8.13
N VAL A 47 0.03 -1.63 6.94
CA VAL A 47 -1.09 -2.36 6.33
C VAL A 47 -0.70 -3.82 6.06
N TYR A 48 0.49 -4.06 5.51
CA TYR A 48 1.00 -5.42 5.29
C TYR A 48 1.16 -6.20 6.60
N LYS A 49 1.73 -5.60 7.65
CA LYS A 49 1.89 -6.24 8.96
C LYS A 49 0.53 -6.63 9.55
N SER A 50 -0.49 -5.77 9.40
CA SER A 50 -1.86 -6.08 9.79
C SER A 50 -2.43 -7.26 8.99
N ALA A 51 -2.37 -7.19 7.66
CA ALA A 51 -2.90 -8.23 6.76
C ALA A 51 -2.22 -9.60 7.01
N LYS A 52 -0.88 -9.62 7.14
CA LYS A 52 -0.09 -10.82 7.44
C LYS A 52 -0.53 -11.48 8.76
N ARG A 53 -0.93 -10.70 9.76
CA ARG A 53 -1.45 -11.17 11.06
C ARG A 53 -2.94 -11.46 11.04
N ARG A 54 -3.60 -11.40 9.88
CA ARG A 54 -5.06 -11.56 9.71
C ARG A 54 -5.85 -10.60 10.60
N LYS A 55 -5.35 -9.37 10.75
CA LYS A 55 -6.02 -8.25 11.43
C LYS A 55 -6.75 -7.37 10.40
N ALA A 56 -7.37 -6.28 10.84
CA ALA A 56 -8.34 -5.53 10.04
C ALA A 56 -7.77 -4.80 8.81
N GLY A 57 -6.50 -4.38 8.81
CA GLY A 57 -5.88 -3.70 7.66
C GLY A 57 -5.87 -4.57 6.40
N ALA A 58 -6.63 -4.15 5.40
CA ALA A 58 -6.93 -4.94 4.20
C ALA A 58 -6.25 -4.41 2.93
N GLY A 59 -5.85 -3.14 2.90
CA GLY A 59 -5.25 -2.54 1.70
C GLY A 59 -5.18 -1.02 1.75
N THR A 60 -4.75 -0.45 0.63
CA THR A 60 -4.51 0.97 0.43
C THR A 60 -5.00 1.42 -0.95
N LEU A 61 -5.47 2.66 -1.06
CA LEU A 61 -5.59 3.41 -2.31
C LEU A 61 -4.78 4.70 -2.14
N VAL A 62 -3.96 5.01 -3.13
CA VAL A 62 -3.00 6.13 -3.06
C VAL A 62 -3.61 7.38 -3.69
N TRP A 63 -3.49 8.52 -2.99
CA TRP A 63 -3.87 9.83 -3.51
C TRP A 63 -2.61 10.55 -4.02
N GLN A 64 -2.49 10.91 -5.29
CA GLN A 64 -3.28 10.40 -6.42
C GLN A 64 -2.36 10.02 -7.57
N LEU A 65 -2.86 9.15 -8.46
CA LEU A 65 -2.11 8.72 -9.63
C LEU A 65 -2.51 9.57 -10.84
N PHE A 66 -1.52 10.07 -11.56
CA PHE A 66 -1.69 10.76 -12.83
C PHE A 66 -1.11 9.93 -13.98
N MET A 67 -1.61 10.20 -15.19
CA MET A 67 -0.91 9.81 -16.42
C MET A 67 0.09 10.92 -16.80
N GLU A 68 1.10 10.55 -17.57
CA GLU A 68 2.06 11.50 -18.12
C GLU A 68 1.36 12.60 -18.92
N GLY A 69 1.76 13.86 -18.71
CA GLY A 69 1.15 15.03 -19.34
C GLY A 69 -0.07 15.60 -18.60
N MET A 70 -0.46 15.03 -17.45
CA MET A 70 -1.56 15.53 -16.60
C MET A 70 -1.08 16.34 -15.38
N GLU A 71 0.20 16.69 -15.30
CA GLU A 71 0.81 17.32 -14.13
C GLU A 71 0.21 18.70 -13.81
N GLY A 72 -0.43 19.35 -14.78
CA GLY A 72 -1.17 20.61 -14.57
C GLY A 72 -2.39 20.48 -13.64
N PHE A 73 -2.88 19.26 -13.40
CA PHE A 73 -3.95 18.97 -12.44
C PHE A 73 -3.42 18.57 -11.05
N ASN A 74 -2.11 18.59 -10.85
CA ASN A 74 -1.48 18.15 -9.62
C ASN A 74 -1.81 19.09 -8.46
N ASP A 75 -2.45 18.53 -7.43
CA ASP A 75 -2.78 19.18 -6.15
C ASP A 75 -1.66 19.01 -5.11
N GLU A 76 -0.40 18.94 -5.57
CA GLU A 76 0.83 18.71 -4.80
C GLU A 76 1.12 17.24 -4.41
N PHE A 77 0.13 16.34 -4.48
CA PHE A 77 0.25 14.94 -4.05
C PHE A 77 0.42 13.93 -5.21
N GLY A 78 0.33 14.40 -6.44
CA GLY A 78 0.37 13.59 -7.65
C GLY A 78 1.62 12.72 -7.78
N ILE A 79 1.40 11.49 -8.26
CA ILE A 79 2.42 10.53 -8.66
C ILE A 79 2.15 10.14 -10.11
N VAL A 80 3.16 10.25 -10.97
CA VAL A 80 3.13 9.69 -12.33
C VAL A 80 3.96 8.39 -12.30
N PRO A 81 3.32 7.21 -12.23
CA PRO A 81 4.04 5.96 -12.04
C PRO A 81 4.70 5.50 -13.35
N HIS A 82 6.03 5.65 -13.43
CA HIS A 82 6.86 5.14 -14.53
C HIS A 82 7.75 3.97 -14.05
N GLU A 83 8.18 3.06 -14.92
CA GLU A 83 8.86 1.81 -14.49
C GLU A 83 10.19 2.04 -13.74
N GLN A 84 10.91 3.12 -14.05
CA GLN A 84 12.14 3.52 -13.37
C GLN A 84 11.88 4.34 -12.09
N ASP A 85 10.63 4.73 -11.81
CA ASP A 85 10.28 5.52 -10.64
C ASP A 85 10.30 4.66 -9.35
N PRO A 86 10.99 5.09 -8.26
CA PRO A 86 11.01 4.36 -6.99
C PRO A 86 9.62 4.10 -6.39
N MET A 87 8.67 5.04 -6.55
CA MET A 87 7.29 4.89 -6.09
C MET A 87 6.57 3.77 -6.84
N TYR A 88 6.78 3.64 -8.15
CA TYR A 88 6.23 2.54 -8.93
C TYR A 88 6.69 1.20 -8.37
N ARG A 89 8.00 1.03 -8.17
CA ARG A 89 8.59 -0.21 -7.62
C ARG A 89 8.04 -0.51 -6.23
N LEU A 90 7.91 0.49 -5.38
CA LEU A 90 7.35 0.36 -4.04
C LEU A 90 5.88 -0.10 -4.07
N MET A 91 5.06 0.46 -4.97
CA MET A 91 3.65 0.07 -5.15
C MET A 91 3.52 -1.36 -5.68
N VAL A 92 4.38 -1.78 -6.60
CA VAL A 92 4.48 -3.16 -7.07
C VAL A 92 4.86 -4.10 -5.94
N GLU A 93 5.90 -3.76 -5.15
CA GLU A 93 6.34 -4.55 -4.00
C GLU A 93 5.18 -4.78 -3.01
N GLN A 94 4.45 -3.71 -2.65
CA GLN A 94 3.32 -3.79 -1.74
C GLN A 94 2.19 -4.66 -2.29
N SER A 95 1.82 -4.47 -3.56
CA SER A 95 0.78 -5.25 -4.25
C SER A 95 1.12 -6.75 -4.23
N CYS A 96 2.38 -7.09 -4.50
CA CYS A 96 2.87 -8.46 -4.46
C CYS A 96 2.93 -9.06 -3.06
N ARG A 97 3.33 -8.27 -2.06
CA ARG A 97 3.35 -8.69 -0.65
C ARG A 97 1.94 -8.95 -0.13
N LEU A 98 0.97 -8.08 -0.43
CA LEU A 98 -0.44 -8.29 -0.07
C LEU A 98 -1.06 -9.48 -0.81
N GLY A 99 -0.83 -9.62 -2.11
CA GLY A 99 -1.33 -10.75 -2.90
C GLY A 99 -0.89 -12.11 -2.35
N ARG A 100 0.35 -12.20 -1.85
CA ARG A 100 0.89 -13.41 -1.19
C ARG A 100 0.15 -13.76 0.10
N VAL A 101 -0.13 -12.79 0.98
CA VAL A 101 -0.73 -13.06 2.30
C VAL A 101 -2.27 -13.19 2.25
N THR A 102 -2.89 -12.67 1.20
CA THR A 102 -4.35 -12.74 0.97
C THR A 102 -4.78 -13.91 0.08
N GLY A 103 -3.83 -14.67 -0.48
CA GLY A 103 -4.13 -15.77 -1.42
C GLY A 103 -4.50 -15.32 -2.83
N ARG A 104 -4.48 -14.02 -3.11
CA ARG A 104 -4.82 -13.45 -4.44
C ARG A 104 -3.67 -13.52 -5.45
N ARG A 105 -2.49 -14.00 -5.06
CA ARG A 105 -1.31 -14.08 -5.93
C ARG A 105 -1.56 -14.83 -7.24
N GLU A 106 -2.46 -15.82 -7.26
CA GLU A 106 -2.75 -16.63 -8.45
C GLU A 106 -3.51 -15.85 -9.54
N GLU A 107 -4.01 -14.65 -9.25
CA GLU A 107 -4.58 -13.78 -10.26
C GLU A 107 -3.54 -13.52 -11.37
N ARG A 108 -3.92 -13.81 -12.63
CA ARG A 108 -3.02 -13.72 -13.79
C ARG A 108 -2.27 -12.39 -13.88
N LYS A 109 -2.93 -11.27 -13.54
CA LYS A 109 -2.35 -9.93 -13.54
C LYS A 109 -1.24 -9.79 -12.48
N LEU A 110 -1.52 -10.21 -11.24
CA LEU A 110 -0.53 -10.19 -10.15
C LEU A 110 0.62 -11.16 -10.41
N ARG A 111 0.39 -12.34 -10.98
CA ARG A 111 1.48 -13.26 -11.35
C ARG A 111 2.45 -12.63 -12.35
N LYS A 112 1.92 -11.96 -13.38
CA LYS A 112 2.74 -11.26 -14.38
C LYS A 112 3.51 -10.11 -13.73
N LEU A 113 2.82 -9.24 -12.99
CA LEU A 113 3.42 -8.09 -12.32
C LEU A 113 4.54 -8.50 -11.35
N CYS A 114 4.25 -9.47 -10.47
CA CYS A 114 5.18 -9.94 -9.43
C CYS A 114 6.26 -10.91 -9.93
N GLY A 115 6.24 -11.26 -11.22
CA GLY A 115 7.23 -12.13 -11.86
C GLY A 115 8.36 -11.35 -12.52
N HIS A 116 8.17 -10.05 -12.80
CA HIS A 116 9.22 -9.19 -13.32
C HIS A 116 10.19 -8.87 -12.18
N ARG A 117 11.48 -9.17 -12.39
CA ARG A 117 12.56 -8.68 -11.52
C ARG A 117 12.87 -7.24 -11.97
N HIS A 118 12.61 -6.28 -11.10
CA HIS A 118 12.96 -4.86 -11.28
C HIS A 118 14.30 -4.53 -10.63
#